data_AF-A0A377XDT2-F1
#
_entry.id   AF-A0A377XDT2-F1
#
_cell.length_a   1.000
_cell.length_b   1.000
_cell.length_c   1.000
_cell.angle_alpha   90.00
_cell.angle_beta   90.00
_cell.angle_gamma   90.00
#
_symmetry.space_group_name_H-M   'P 1'
#
loop_
_entity.id
_entity.type
_entity.pdbx_description
1 polymer ?
#
loop_
_entity_poly.entity_id
_entity_poly.type
_entity_poly.pdbx_seq_one_letter_code
_entity_poly.pdbx_strand_id
1 'polypeptide(L)'
;MAIYTRTGDAGSTSLFTGQRVSKTHPRVEAYGTLDELNAMLSLCVCAVAEEEQRTLLEALQQHIFWFSAELASDSEQPSPGKRYISSEEIALLEQTIDREMARVPALHQFVLPGRCEAASRLHLARTVARRAERRLVELGAEVTIRQILLRYLNRLSDCLYALARSEDHAAHQRRLVTEIAARYLAASRSPAPDAPKAQAGSLSFHELHQLIRQAIEHARQLQVPVVISIVDAHGTETLTWRMPDALLVSSELAPKKAWTAVAMKTATHELATTVQPGAALYGLESHLQGKSRHLWRRISAVARWPANSRPRH
;
A
#
# COMPACT_ATOMS: atom_id res chain seq x y z
N MET A 1 -46.71 10.53 -1.58
CA MET A 1 -46.58 11.98 -1.80
C MET A 1 -45.96 12.18 -3.18
N ALA A 2 -46.54 13.01 -4.04
CA ALA A 2 -45.98 13.22 -5.39
C ALA A 2 -44.66 13.99 -5.31
N ILE A 3 -43.62 13.52 -6.01
CA ILE A 3 -42.29 14.15 -6.00
C ILE A 3 -42.28 15.44 -6.83
N TYR A 4 -43.10 15.55 -7.89
CA TYR A 4 -43.18 16.72 -8.76
C TYR A 4 -44.40 17.59 -8.44
N THR A 5 -44.21 18.92 -8.42
CA THR A 5 -45.29 19.90 -8.17
C THR A 5 -45.60 20.82 -9.36
N ARG A 6 -44.78 20.78 -10.43
CA ARG A 6 -44.84 21.67 -11.62
C ARG A 6 -44.67 23.17 -11.33
N THR A 7 -44.57 23.57 -10.07
CA THR A 7 -44.42 24.98 -9.68
C THR A 7 -43.12 25.62 -10.17
N GLY A 8 -42.11 24.82 -10.51
CA GLY A 8 -40.82 25.30 -11.01
C GLY A 8 -40.64 25.28 -12.54
N ASP A 9 -41.69 24.97 -13.30
CA ASP A 9 -41.59 24.78 -14.76
C ASP A 9 -41.28 26.09 -15.51
N ALA A 10 -41.68 27.22 -14.94
CA ALA A 10 -41.36 28.57 -15.44
C ALA A 10 -39.93 29.04 -15.09
N GLY A 11 -39.04 28.14 -14.62
CA GLY A 11 -37.63 28.46 -14.35
C GLY A 11 -37.34 29.10 -12.99
N SER A 12 -38.33 29.22 -12.10
CA SER A 12 -38.14 29.70 -10.72
C SER A 12 -38.27 28.57 -9.68
N THR A 13 -37.74 28.80 -8.48
CA THR A 13 -37.83 27.89 -7.35
C THR A 13 -38.04 28.66 -6.06
N SER A 14 -38.64 28.03 -5.04
CA SER A 14 -38.73 28.62 -3.70
C SER A 14 -37.50 28.24 -2.89
N LEU A 15 -36.90 29.22 -2.22
CA LEU A 15 -35.91 28.99 -1.17
C LEU A 15 -36.61 28.46 0.09
N PHE A 16 -35.83 27.97 1.06
CA PHE A 16 -36.37 27.49 2.34
C PHE A 16 -37.14 28.59 3.10
N THR A 17 -36.83 29.85 2.80
CA THR A 17 -37.44 31.04 3.41
C THR A 17 -38.77 31.44 2.76
N GLY A 18 -39.19 30.71 1.73
CA GLY A 18 -40.42 30.97 0.98
C GLY A 18 -40.26 31.97 -0.16
N GLN A 19 -39.13 32.69 -0.23
CA GLN A 19 -38.82 33.58 -1.34
C GLN A 19 -38.68 32.79 -2.65
N ARG A 20 -39.33 33.24 -3.72
CA ARG A 20 -39.11 32.70 -5.07
C ARG A 20 -37.97 33.41 -5.77
N VAL A 21 -37.03 32.63 -6.30
CA VAL A 21 -35.87 33.09 -7.05
C VAL A 21 -35.76 32.35 -8.38
N SER A 22 -34.97 32.89 -9.32
CA SER A 22 -34.58 32.14 -10.52
C SER A 22 -33.81 30.88 -10.14
N LYS A 23 -33.98 29.78 -10.89
CA LYS A 23 -33.14 28.58 -10.72
C LYS A 23 -31.66 28.85 -11.01
N THR A 24 -31.34 29.94 -11.70
CA THR A 24 -29.96 30.40 -11.97
C THR A 24 -29.42 31.34 -10.90
N HIS A 25 -30.17 31.59 -9.83
CA HIS A 25 -29.74 32.48 -8.74
C HIS A 25 -28.45 31.93 -8.09
N PRO A 26 -27.44 32.78 -7.74
CA PRO A 26 -26.16 32.32 -7.19
C PRO A 26 -26.29 31.39 -5.98
N ARG A 27 -27.24 31.68 -5.08
CA ARG A 27 -27.58 30.80 -3.95
C ARG A 27 -28.00 29.38 -4.38
N VAL A 28 -28.85 29.28 -5.42
CA VAL A 28 -29.33 28.00 -5.97
C VAL A 28 -28.20 27.23 -6.61
N GLU A 29 -27.36 27.91 -7.39
CA GLU A 29 -26.16 27.34 -8.01
C GLU A 29 -25.17 26.83 -6.94
N ALA A 30 -24.98 27.56 -5.84
CA ALA A 30 -24.06 27.19 -4.77
C ALA A 30 -24.48 25.89 -4.07
N TYR A 31 -25.70 25.81 -3.52
CA TYR A 31 -26.15 24.58 -2.86
C TYR A 31 -26.41 23.44 -3.87
N GLY A 32 -26.75 23.76 -5.13
CA GLY A 32 -26.87 22.76 -6.20
C GLY A 32 -25.52 22.12 -6.56
N THR A 33 -24.45 22.92 -6.60
CA THR A 33 -23.09 22.40 -6.81
C THR A 33 -22.62 21.56 -5.61
N LEU A 34 -23.03 21.91 -4.38
CA LEU A 34 -22.78 21.08 -3.20
C LEU A 34 -23.54 19.75 -3.27
N ASP A 35 -24.77 19.74 -3.76
CA ASP A 35 -25.53 18.50 -3.97
C ASP A 35 -24.86 17.59 -5.03
N GLU A 36 -24.36 18.18 -6.12
CA GLU A 36 -23.54 17.45 -7.09
C GLU A 36 -22.27 16.86 -6.47
N LEU A 37 -21.56 17.65 -5.63
CA LEU A 37 -20.42 17.14 -4.87
C LEU A 37 -20.83 15.96 -3.99
N ASN A 38 -21.96 16.06 -3.30
CA ASN A 38 -22.46 15.03 -2.41
C ASN A 38 -22.77 13.73 -3.17
N ALA A 39 -23.38 13.83 -4.35
CA ALA A 39 -23.60 12.69 -5.24
C ALA A 39 -22.28 12.06 -5.70
N MET A 40 -21.24 12.87 -5.98
CA MET A 40 -19.91 12.34 -6.32
C MET A 40 -19.22 11.67 -5.14
N LEU A 41 -19.42 12.17 -3.91
CA LEU A 41 -18.93 11.51 -2.71
C LEU A 41 -19.56 10.11 -2.55
N SER A 42 -20.85 9.92 -2.86
CA SER A 42 -21.46 8.58 -2.90
C SER A 42 -20.71 7.62 -3.82
N LEU A 43 -20.30 8.09 -5.00
CA LEU A 43 -19.51 7.28 -5.92
C LEU A 43 -18.12 6.93 -5.35
N CYS A 44 -17.53 7.84 -4.58
CA CYS A 44 -16.27 7.59 -3.89
C CYS A 44 -16.43 6.53 -2.79
N VAL A 45 -17.49 6.63 -1.96
CA VAL A 45 -17.85 5.64 -0.92
C VAL A 45 -17.95 4.24 -1.52
N CYS A 46 -18.58 4.08 -2.68
CA CYS A 46 -18.69 2.79 -3.34
C CYS A 46 -17.35 2.23 -3.85
N ALA A 47 -16.37 3.08 -4.15
CA ALA A 47 -15.15 2.69 -4.84
C ALA A 47 -13.93 2.50 -3.93
N VAL A 48 -13.86 3.21 -2.80
CA VAL A 48 -12.72 3.08 -1.87
C VAL A 48 -12.67 1.69 -1.24
N ALA A 49 -11.45 1.18 -1.07
CA ALA A 49 -11.22 -0.16 -0.53
C ALA A 49 -11.18 -0.18 1.00
N GLU A 50 -10.64 0.86 1.64
CA GLU A 50 -10.46 0.92 3.09
C GLU A 50 -11.73 1.40 3.80
N GLU A 51 -12.15 0.69 4.85
CA GLU A 51 -13.35 1.01 5.62
C GLU A 51 -13.25 2.36 6.34
N GLU A 52 -12.07 2.71 6.85
CA GLU A 52 -11.81 4.00 7.49
C GLU A 52 -12.08 5.18 6.53
N GLN A 53 -11.67 5.04 5.26
CA GLN A 53 -11.94 6.04 4.23
C GLN A 53 -13.42 6.08 3.84
N ARG A 54 -14.10 4.92 3.81
CA ARG A 54 -15.55 4.83 3.56
C ARG A 54 -16.33 5.58 4.64
N THR A 55 -16.08 5.29 5.92
CA THR A 55 -16.72 5.97 7.05
C THR A 55 -16.46 7.47 7.04
N LEU A 56 -15.23 7.90 6.73
CA LEU A 56 -14.92 9.31 6.58
C LEU A 56 -15.76 9.95 5.46
N LEU A 57 -15.79 9.35 4.26
CA LEU A 57 -16.53 9.89 3.13
C LEU A 57 -18.03 10.01 3.44
N GLU A 58 -18.63 9.03 4.11
CA GLU A 58 -20.02 9.09 4.58
C GLU A 58 -20.24 10.26 5.57
N ALA A 59 -19.30 10.49 6.50
CA ALA A 59 -19.35 11.66 7.38
C ALA A 59 -19.26 12.97 6.57
N LEU A 60 -18.40 13.02 5.55
CA LEU A 60 -18.30 14.17 4.63
C LEU A 60 -19.61 14.41 3.87
N GLN A 61 -20.33 13.37 3.45
CA GLN A 61 -21.65 13.52 2.83
C GLN A 61 -22.64 14.20 3.77
N GLN A 62 -22.62 13.79 5.04
CA GLN A 62 -23.46 14.37 6.07
C GLN A 62 -23.09 15.84 6.36
N HIS A 63 -21.80 16.17 6.34
CA HIS A 63 -21.31 17.55 6.45
C HIS A 63 -21.79 18.42 5.30
N ILE A 64 -21.68 17.94 4.05
CA ILE A 64 -22.17 18.64 2.87
C ILE A 64 -23.69 18.83 2.94
N PHE A 65 -24.44 17.87 3.47
CA PHE A 65 -25.87 18.02 3.68
C PHE A 65 -26.21 19.17 4.66
N TRP A 66 -25.51 19.26 5.80
CA TRP A 66 -25.68 20.39 6.75
C TRP A 66 -25.29 21.72 6.12
N PHE A 67 -24.20 21.74 5.36
CA PHE A 67 -23.74 22.90 4.60
C PHE A 67 -24.82 23.39 3.64
N SER A 68 -25.36 22.50 2.80
CA SER A 68 -26.43 22.84 1.85
C SER A 68 -27.68 23.36 2.56
N ALA A 69 -28.06 22.77 3.69
CA ALA A 69 -29.19 23.22 4.49
C ALA A 69 -28.97 24.64 5.05
N GLU A 70 -27.74 24.96 5.46
CA GLU A 70 -27.37 26.30 5.91
C GLU A 70 -27.50 27.32 4.78
N LEU A 71 -26.92 27.04 3.60
CA LEU A 71 -27.00 27.94 2.44
C LEU A 71 -28.43 28.11 1.91
N ALA A 72 -29.30 27.12 2.09
CA ALA A 72 -30.70 27.21 1.71
C ALA A 72 -31.52 28.12 2.65
N SER A 73 -30.98 28.46 3.83
CA SER A 73 -31.64 29.28 4.85
C SER A 73 -31.14 30.74 4.86
N ASP A 74 -31.96 31.67 5.39
CA ASP A 74 -31.58 33.08 5.56
C ASP A 74 -30.88 33.36 6.91
N SER A 75 -30.60 32.33 7.71
CA SER A 75 -29.98 32.51 9.02
C SER A 75 -28.47 32.69 8.87
N GLU A 76 -27.98 33.91 9.06
CA GLU A 76 -26.54 34.19 9.14
C GLU A 76 -25.86 33.50 10.34
N GLN A 77 -26.66 33.04 11.31
CA GLN A 77 -26.18 32.45 12.56
C GLN A 77 -26.67 31.01 12.78
N PRO A 78 -25.87 30.13 13.41
CA PRO A 78 -26.29 28.79 13.81
C PRO A 78 -27.48 28.84 14.78
N SER A 79 -28.55 28.09 14.50
CA SER A 79 -29.69 27.95 15.41
C SER A 79 -29.52 26.74 16.35
N PRO A 80 -29.94 26.81 17.63
CA PRO A 80 -29.89 25.68 18.56
C PRO A 80 -30.61 24.44 18.01
N GLY A 81 -30.03 23.25 18.22
CA GLY A 81 -30.62 21.98 17.82
C GLY A 81 -30.37 21.55 16.37
N LYS A 82 -29.69 22.37 15.56
CA LYS A 82 -29.21 21.97 14.22
C LYS A 82 -27.69 21.79 14.22
N ARG A 83 -27.19 20.90 13.36
CA ARG A 83 -25.75 20.73 13.14
C ARG A 83 -25.27 21.65 12.03
N TYR A 84 -24.05 22.16 12.20
CA TYR A 84 -23.38 23.09 11.31
C TYR A 84 -21.93 22.71 11.21
N ILE A 85 -21.27 23.10 10.12
CA ILE A 85 -19.82 23.00 10.03
C ILE A 85 -19.18 23.91 11.09
N SER A 86 -18.29 23.33 11.89
CA SER A 86 -17.49 24.00 12.91
C SER A 86 -16.00 23.72 12.72
N SER A 87 -15.18 24.17 13.67
CA SER A 87 -13.72 24.03 13.63
C SER A 87 -13.28 22.57 13.70
N GLU A 88 -14.08 21.74 14.35
CA GLU A 88 -13.86 20.31 14.55
C GLU A 88 -13.86 19.56 13.21
N GLU A 89 -14.79 19.84 12.30
CA GLU A 89 -14.79 19.21 10.98
C GLU A 89 -13.60 19.66 10.12
N ILE A 90 -13.11 20.89 10.28
CA ILE A 90 -11.89 21.35 9.61
C ILE A 90 -10.66 20.61 10.17
N ALA A 91 -10.56 20.49 11.50
CA ALA A 91 -9.48 19.76 12.13
C ALA A 91 -9.46 18.27 11.73
N LEU A 92 -10.63 17.65 11.58
CA LEU A 92 -10.75 16.28 11.05
C LEU A 92 -10.17 16.16 9.63
N LEU A 93 -10.46 17.13 8.76
CA LEU A 93 -9.91 17.14 7.39
C LEU A 93 -8.39 17.29 7.40
N GLU A 94 -7.85 18.18 8.24
CA GLU A 94 -6.41 18.40 8.40
C GLU A 94 -5.69 17.15 8.90
N GLN A 95 -6.20 16.53 9.97
CA GLN A 95 -5.66 15.28 10.50
C GLN A 95 -5.70 14.15 9.47
N THR A 96 -6.76 14.08 8.67
CA THR A 96 -6.86 13.12 7.57
C THR A 96 -5.80 13.38 6.52
N ILE A 97 -5.60 14.64 6.09
CA ILE A 97 -4.58 14.99 5.11
C ILE A 97 -3.21 14.54 5.60
N ASP A 98 -2.86 14.87 6.84
CA ASP A 98 -1.56 14.51 7.42
C ASP A 98 -1.37 12.98 7.46
N ARG A 99 -2.40 12.23 7.88
CA ARG A 99 -2.39 10.76 7.93
C ARG A 99 -2.19 10.14 6.55
N GLU A 100 -2.98 10.54 5.56
CA GLU A 100 -2.92 9.95 4.21
C GLU A 100 -1.62 10.34 3.49
N MET A 101 -1.17 11.58 3.67
CA MET A 101 0.06 12.06 3.04
C MET A 101 1.32 11.42 3.65
N ALA A 102 1.29 11.03 4.93
CA ALA A 102 2.38 10.28 5.55
C ALA A 102 2.57 8.86 4.97
N ARG A 103 1.53 8.28 4.35
CA ARG A 103 1.58 6.93 3.74
C ARG A 103 2.13 6.93 2.32
N VAL A 104 2.19 8.08 1.66
CA VAL A 104 2.58 8.18 0.25
C VAL A 104 3.99 8.78 0.09
N PRO A 105 4.75 8.36 -0.94
CA PRO A 105 6.04 8.98 -1.22
C PRO A 105 5.91 10.48 -1.48
N ALA A 106 6.88 11.25 -1.01
CA ALA A 106 6.97 12.69 -1.23
C ALA A 106 6.92 13.01 -2.73
N LEU A 107 6.23 14.10 -3.06
CA LEU A 107 5.97 14.49 -4.43
C LEU A 107 6.80 15.71 -4.83
N HIS A 108 7.52 15.60 -5.95
CA HIS A 108 8.33 16.69 -6.49
C HIS A 108 7.80 17.23 -7.84
N GLN A 109 6.70 16.68 -8.37
CA GLN A 109 6.15 17.02 -9.68
C GLN A 109 4.62 16.84 -9.72
N PHE A 110 3.95 17.47 -10.68
CA PHE A 110 2.51 17.30 -10.86
C PHE A 110 2.12 15.86 -11.15
N VAL A 111 0.98 15.44 -10.59
CA VAL A 111 0.43 14.08 -10.70
C VAL A 111 -0.79 14.10 -11.60
N LEU A 112 -0.82 13.20 -12.58
CA LEU A 112 -2.02 12.97 -13.37
C LEU A 112 -3.12 12.41 -12.46
N PRO A 113 -4.36 12.93 -12.57
CA PRO A 113 -5.44 12.55 -11.67
C PRO A 113 -5.89 11.11 -11.92
N GLY A 114 -5.52 10.22 -11.01
CA GLY A 114 -6.03 8.85 -10.93
C GLY A 114 -5.22 7.85 -11.75
N ARG A 115 -4.93 6.72 -11.10
CA ARG A 115 -4.33 5.50 -11.67
C ARG A 115 -5.13 4.25 -11.28
N CYS A 116 -6.14 4.41 -10.43
CA CYS A 116 -7.18 3.44 -10.13
C CYS A 116 -8.57 4.12 -10.12
N GLU A 117 -9.63 3.31 -10.07
CA GLU A 117 -11.01 3.80 -10.10
C GLU A 117 -11.35 4.70 -8.90
N ALA A 118 -10.99 4.28 -7.69
CA ALA A 118 -11.24 5.04 -6.46
C ALA A 118 -10.58 6.43 -6.50
N ALA A 119 -9.28 6.48 -6.81
CA ALA A 119 -8.53 7.72 -6.93
C ALA A 119 -9.08 8.64 -8.03
N SER A 120 -9.52 8.08 -9.16
CA SER A 120 -10.11 8.86 -10.26
C SER A 120 -11.41 9.54 -9.82
N ARG A 121 -12.28 8.82 -9.11
CA ARG A 121 -13.53 9.37 -8.55
C ARG A 121 -13.24 10.44 -7.49
N LEU A 122 -12.27 10.21 -6.61
CA LEU A 122 -11.85 11.20 -5.59
C LEU A 122 -11.28 12.48 -6.23
N HIS A 123 -10.49 12.36 -7.30
CA HIS A 123 -10.03 13.53 -8.04
C HIS A 123 -11.16 14.27 -8.75
N LEU A 124 -12.17 13.56 -9.28
CA LEU A 124 -13.36 14.20 -9.83
C LEU A 124 -14.10 14.98 -8.74
N ALA A 125 -14.41 14.34 -7.60
CA ALA A 125 -15.04 14.99 -6.44
C ALA A 125 -14.25 16.22 -6.00
N ARG A 126 -12.91 16.15 -5.94
CA ARG A 126 -12.04 17.29 -5.65
C ARG A 126 -12.25 18.47 -6.62
N THR A 127 -12.40 18.22 -7.92
CA THR A 127 -12.66 19.29 -8.89
C THR A 127 -14.03 19.93 -8.69
N VAL A 128 -15.04 19.13 -8.32
CA VAL A 128 -16.38 19.61 -7.98
C VAL A 128 -16.36 20.42 -6.68
N ALA A 129 -15.60 20.00 -5.67
CA ALA A 129 -15.41 20.76 -4.43
C ALA A 129 -14.81 22.15 -4.70
N ARG A 130 -13.80 22.22 -5.57
CA ARG A 130 -13.24 23.51 -6.03
C ARG A 130 -14.23 24.33 -6.86
N ARG A 131 -15.15 23.69 -7.58
CA ARG A 131 -16.25 24.39 -8.29
C ARG A 131 -17.23 24.98 -7.28
N ALA A 132 -17.65 24.20 -6.28
CA ALA A 132 -18.50 24.68 -5.19
C ALA A 132 -17.86 25.85 -4.43
N GLU A 133 -16.54 25.79 -4.17
CA GLU A 133 -15.79 26.87 -3.53
C GLU A 133 -15.92 28.18 -4.33
N ARG A 134 -15.75 28.14 -5.66
CA ARG A 134 -15.91 29.33 -6.52
C ARG A 134 -17.34 29.87 -6.50
N ARG A 135 -18.36 29.00 -6.50
CA ARG A 135 -19.77 29.40 -6.38
C ARG A 135 -20.10 30.02 -5.05
N LEU A 136 -19.46 29.55 -3.98
CA LEU A 136 -19.60 30.13 -2.65
C LEU A 136 -18.93 31.51 -2.56
N VAL A 137 -17.77 31.70 -3.19
CA VAL A 137 -17.13 33.02 -3.29
C VAL A 137 -18.02 34.00 -4.07
N GLU A 138 -18.61 33.56 -5.18
CA GLU A 138 -19.57 34.36 -5.96
C GLU A 138 -20.79 34.76 -5.12
N LEU A 139 -21.41 33.81 -4.40
CA LEU A 139 -22.50 34.09 -3.48
C LEU A 139 -22.10 35.05 -2.36
N GLY A 140 -20.88 34.90 -1.82
CA GLY A 140 -20.35 35.74 -0.75
C GLY A 140 -20.13 37.21 -1.13
N ALA A 141 -20.17 37.54 -2.43
CA ALA A 141 -20.16 38.93 -2.89
C ALA A 141 -21.52 39.63 -2.74
N GLU A 142 -22.61 38.87 -2.68
CA GLU A 142 -23.98 39.38 -2.59
C GLU A 142 -24.59 39.24 -1.20
N VAL A 143 -24.21 38.19 -0.46
CA VAL A 143 -24.79 37.86 0.86
C VAL A 143 -23.70 37.49 1.86
N THR A 144 -23.89 37.87 3.12
CA THR A 144 -23.05 37.43 4.23
C THR A 144 -23.06 35.90 4.36
N ILE A 145 -21.89 35.29 4.29
CA ILE A 145 -21.70 33.84 4.51
C ILE A 145 -20.71 33.61 5.66
N ARG A 146 -20.90 32.52 6.42
CA ARG A 146 -19.95 32.16 7.47
C ARG A 146 -18.60 31.79 6.84
N GLN A 147 -17.54 32.50 7.22
CA GLN A 147 -16.18 32.29 6.67
C GLN A 147 -15.63 30.88 6.87
N ILE A 148 -16.14 30.15 7.87
CA ILE A 148 -15.76 28.76 8.12
C ILE A 148 -16.13 27.82 6.96
N LEU A 149 -17.18 28.15 6.21
CA LEU A 149 -17.65 27.37 5.07
C LEU A 149 -16.66 27.41 3.89
N LEU A 150 -16.07 28.58 3.63
CA LEU A 150 -15.02 28.73 2.63
C LEU A 150 -13.76 27.94 3.02
N ARG A 151 -13.33 28.05 4.29
CA ARG A 151 -12.20 27.29 4.82
C ARG A 151 -12.43 25.78 4.72
N TYR A 152 -13.66 25.34 5.00
CA TYR A 152 -14.04 23.94 4.90
C TYR A 152 -13.93 23.40 3.47
N LEU A 153 -14.49 24.08 2.46
CA LEU A 153 -14.37 23.64 1.06
C LEU A 153 -12.93 23.64 0.55
N ASN A 154 -12.16 24.66 0.93
CA ASN A 154 -10.75 24.75 0.60
C ASN A 154 -10.00 23.51 1.11
N ARG A 155 -10.14 23.22 2.41
CA ARG A 155 -9.50 22.06 3.06
C ARG A 155 -10.06 20.72 2.59
N LEU A 156 -11.35 20.64 2.27
CA LEU A 156 -11.99 19.43 1.72
C LEU A 156 -11.36 19.05 0.39
N SER A 157 -11.06 20.04 -0.47
CA SER A 157 -10.40 19.76 -1.75
C SER A 157 -8.99 19.17 -1.58
N ASP A 158 -8.25 19.60 -0.56
CA ASP A 158 -6.94 19.03 -0.21
C ASP A 158 -7.09 17.61 0.37
N CYS A 159 -8.10 17.39 1.23
CA CYS A 159 -8.39 16.07 1.80
C CYS A 159 -8.75 15.04 0.71
N LEU A 160 -9.60 15.41 -0.24
CA LEU A 160 -9.93 14.57 -1.39
C LEU A 160 -8.71 14.28 -2.27
N TYR A 161 -7.76 15.23 -2.38
CA TYR A 161 -6.49 14.99 -3.05
C TYR A 161 -5.62 13.98 -2.30
N ALA A 162 -5.49 14.12 -0.98
CA ALA A 162 -4.72 13.22 -0.14
C ALA A 162 -5.26 11.77 -0.18
N LEU A 163 -6.59 11.61 -0.09
CA LEU A 163 -7.26 10.32 -0.24
C LEU A 163 -7.01 9.71 -1.62
N ALA A 164 -7.14 10.50 -2.70
CA ALA A 164 -6.89 10.00 -4.06
C ALA A 164 -5.45 9.49 -4.22
N ARG A 165 -4.50 10.23 -3.66
CA ARG A 165 -3.07 9.87 -3.64
C ARG A 165 -2.81 8.57 -2.88
N SER A 166 -3.45 8.40 -1.72
CA SER A 166 -3.35 7.20 -0.89
C SER A 166 -3.89 5.97 -1.63
N GLU A 167 -5.08 6.09 -2.24
CA GLU A 167 -5.70 5.03 -3.04
C GLU A 167 -4.87 4.60 -4.26
N ASP A 168 -4.30 5.58 -4.98
CA ASP A 168 -3.39 5.28 -6.09
C ASP A 168 -2.13 4.52 -5.62
N HIS A 169 -1.57 4.93 -4.49
CA HIS A 169 -0.39 4.27 -3.92
C HIS A 169 -0.70 2.84 -3.48
N ALA A 170 -1.78 2.65 -2.73
CA ALA A 170 -2.22 1.34 -2.25
C ALA A 170 -2.56 0.40 -3.42
N ALA A 171 -3.26 0.89 -4.45
CA ALA A 171 -3.56 0.12 -5.65
C ALA A 171 -2.29 -0.28 -6.43
N HIS A 172 -1.30 0.61 -6.49
CA HIS A 172 -0.01 0.30 -7.11
C HIS A 172 0.75 -0.77 -6.32
N GLN A 173 0.82 -0.66 -4.99
CA GLN A 173 1.45 -1.66 -4.13
C GLN A 173 0.78 -3.04 -4.27
N ARG A 174 -0.55 -3.10 -4.23
CA ARG A 174 -1.30 -4.35 -4.43
C ARG A 174 -0.95 -5.01 -5.77
N ARG A 175 -0.91 -4.23 -6.85
CA ARG A 175 -0.54 -4.72 -8.19
C ARG A 175 0.87 -5.30 -8.22
N LEU A 176 1.84 -4.60 -7.65
CA LEU A 176 3.23 -5.08 -7.57
C LEU A 176 3.33 -6.39 -6.80
N VAL A 177 2.65 -6.48 -5.65
CA VAL A 177 2.62 -7.72 -4.84
C VAL A 177 2.04 -8.88 -5.64
N THR A 178 0.90 -8.68 -6.32
CA THR A 178 0.29 -9.71 -7.17
C THR A 178 1.22 -10.14 -8.30
N GLU A 179 1.88 -9.19 -8.97
CA GLU A 179 2.78 -9.47 -10.08
C GLU A 179 4.02 -10.25 -9.62
N ILE A 180 4.64 -9.85 -8.50
CA ILE A 180 5.79 -10.53 -7.92
C ILE A 180 5.39 -11.94 -7.48
N ALA A 181 4.25 -12.10 -6.81
CA ALA A 181 3.75 -13.41 -6.40
C ALA A 181 3.48 -14.32 -7.61
N ALA A 182 2.90 -13.80 -8.68
CA ALA A 182 2.66 -14.55 -9.92
C ALA A 182 3.96 -15.00 -10.58
N ARG A 183 4.96 -14.11 -10.67
CA ARG A 183 6.30 -14.43 -11.21
C ARG A 183 7.00 -15.49 -10.36
N TYR A 184 6.93 -15.39 -9.04
CA TYR A 184 7.48 -16.38 -8.12
C TYR A 184 6.82 -17.75 -8.29
N LEU A 185 5.49 -17.80 -8.34
CA LEU A 185 4.73 -19.03 -8.55
C LEU A 185 5.05 -19.68 -9.91
N ALA A 186 5.17 -18.88 -10.97
CA ALA A 186 5.56 -19.37 -12.30
C ALA A 186 6.98 -19.97 -12.30
N ALA A 187 7.96 -19.28 -11.69
CA ALA A 187 9.33 -19.77 -11.55
C ALA A 187 9.39 -21.04 -10.69
N SER A 188 8.54 -21.15 -9.67
CA SER A 188 8.44 -22.34 -8.81
C SER A 188 7.79 -23.56 -9.50
N ARG A 189 7.08 -23.34 -10.63
CA ARG A 189 6.29 -24.35 -11.36
C ARG A 189 6.95 -24.88 -12.64
N SER A 190 8.19 -24.53 -12.96
CA SER A 190 8.90 -25.20 -14.06
C SER A 190 8.90 -26.72 -13.84
N PRO A 191 8.34 -27.52 -14.77
CA PRO A 191 8.47 -28.97 -14.70
C PRO A 191 9.87 -29.34 -15.19
N ALA A 192 10.63 -30.07 -14.39
CA ALA A 192 11.74 -30.85 -14.93
C ALA A 192 11.13 -31.98 -15.78
N PRO A 193 11.44 -32.11 -17.08
CA PRO A 193 11.13 -33.33 -17.80
C PRO A 193 12.09 -34.43 -17.30
N ASP A 194 11.52 -35.54 -16.85
CA ASP A 194 12.19 -36.83 -16.66
C ASP A 194 13.45 -36.87 -15.78
N ALA A 195 13.41 -36.22 -14.62
CA ALA A 195 14.29 -36.63 -13.52
C ALA A 195 13.59 -37.75 -12.73
N PRO A 196 14.23 -38.93 -12.51
CA PRO A 196 13.64 -39.99 -11.70
C PRO A 196 13.29 -39.40 -10.33
N LYS A 197 12.07 -39.68 -9.84
CA LYS A 197 11.63 -39.32 -8.49
C LYS A 197 12.59 -39.96 -7.49
N ALA A 198 13.68 -39.26 -7.17
CA ALA A 198 14.43 -39.50 -5.96
C ALA A 198 13.44 -39.24 -4.84
N GLN A 199 13.08 -40.29 -4.10
CA GLN A 199 12.42 -40.14 -2.82
C GLN A 199 13.28 -39.16 -2.02
N ALA A 200 12.75 -37.95 -1.80
CA ALA A 200 13.27 -37.03 -0.81
C ALA A 200 12.97 -37.63 0.57
N GLY A 201 13.65 -38.73 0.89
CA GLY A 201 13.63 -39.33 2.20
C GLY A 201 14.38 -38.40 3.15
N SER A 202 13.81 -38.17 4.33
CA SER A 202 14.52 -37.54 5.44
C SER A 202 15.88 -38.24 5.62
N LEU A 203 16.97 -37.46 5.70
CA LEU A 203 18.28 -38.02 6.00
C LEU A 203 18.18 -38.83 7.31
N SER A 204 18.55 -40.09 7.27
CA SER A 204 18.64 -40.91 8.47
C SER A 204 19.72 -40.35 9.40
N PHE A 205 19.60 -40.64 10.70
CA PHE A 205 20.61 -40.24 11.69
C PHE A 205 22.03 -40.69 11.29
N HIS A 206 22.15 -41.86 10.66
CA HIS A 206 23.42 -42.39 10.18
C HIS A 206 24.02 -41.52 9.06
N GLU A 207 23.20 -41.12 8.08
CA GLU A 207 23.64 -40.27 6.95
C GLU A 207 24.01 -38.87 7.42
N LEU A 208 23.24 -38.27 8.34
CA LEU A 208 23.58 -36.99 8.97
C LEU A 208 24.94 -37.07 9.66
N HIS A 209 25.16 -38.12 10.45
CA HIS A 209 26.42 -38.32 11.17
C HIS A 209 27.61 -38.52 10.22
N GLN A 210 27.44 -39.24 9.11
CA GLN A 210 28.47 -39.40 8.09
C GLN A 210 28.82 -38.07 7.41
N LEU A 211 27.81 -37.28 7.01
CA LEU A 211 28.00 -35.97 6.38
C LEU A 211 28.78 -35.01 7.29
N ILE A 212 28.42 -34.95 8.57
CA ILE A 212 29.11 -34.12 9.55
C ILE A 212 30.55 -34.57 9.71
N ARG A 213 30.80 -35.88 9.83
CA ARG A 213 32.15 -36.42 9.96
C ARG A 213 33.02 -36.06 8.76
N GLN A 214 32.49 -36.18 7.54
CA GLN A 214 33.21 -35.81 6.32
C GLN A 214 33.49 -34.31 6.26
N ALA A 215 32.51 -33.48 6.61
CA ALA A 215 32.67 -32.03 6.64
C ALA A 215 33.72 -31.58 7.68
N ILE A 216 33.74 -32.20 8.87
CA ILE A 216 34.77 -31.95 9.89
C ILE A 216 36.15 -32.37 9.39
N GLU A 217 36.27 -33.54 8.78
CA GLU A 217 37.55 -34.04 8.28
C GLU A 217 38.10 -33.14 7.18
N HIS A 218 37.25 -32.69 6.26
CA HIS A 218 37.63 -31.76 5.22
C HIS A 218 38.03 -30.38 5.77
N ALA A 219 37.29 -29.87 6.76
CA ALA A 219 37.62 -28.62 7.44
C ALA A 219 39.00 -28.68 8.14
N ARG A 220 39.35 -29.84 8.72
CA ARG A 220 40.68 -30.08 9.29
C ARG A 220 41.78 -30.07 8.23
N GLN A 221 41.55 -30.69 7.08
CA GLN A 221 42.51 -30.68 5.96
C GLN A 221 42.77 -29.25 5.45
N LEU A 222 41.74 -28.41 5.44
CA LEU A 222 41.85 -27.00 5.05
C LEU A 222 42.40 -26.10 6.17
N GLN A 223 42.56 -26.63 7.39
CA GLN A 223 42.94 -25.87 8.59
C GLN A 223 42.01 -24.67 8.88
N VAL A 224 40.73 -24.77 8.51
CA VAL A 224 39.72 -23.72 8.74
C VAL A 224 38.60 -24.31 9.60
N PRO A 225 38.42 -23.87 10.86
CA PRO A 225 37.31 -24.34 11.69
C PRO A 225 35.99 -23.73 11.20
N VAL A 226 34.96 -24.57 11.06
CA VAL A 226 33.66 -24.20 10.49
C VAL A 226 32.49 -24.50 11.42
N VAL A 227 31.35 -23.90 11.09
CA VAL A 227 30.03 -24.31 11.60
C VAL A 227 29.30 -25.02 10.47
N ILE A 228 28.83 -26.23 10.75
CA ILE A 228 28.06 -27.05 9.81
C ILE A 228 26.60 -26.98 10.24
N SER A 229 25.72 -26.59 9.34
CA SER A 229 24.26 -26.59 9.58
C SER A 229 23.56 -27.34 8.45
N ILE A 230 22.66 -28.24 8.82
CA ILE A 230 21.89 -29.10 7.92
C ILE A 230 20.41 -28.75 8.08
N VAL A 231 19.77 -28.43 6.97
CA VAL A 231 18.35 -28.08 6.88
C VAL A 231 17.69 -29.05 5.92
N ASP A 232 16.49 -29.52 6.25
CA ASP A 232 15.73 -30.44 5.40
C ASP A 232 15.11 -29.72 4.18
N ALA A 233 14.44 -30.49 3.30
CA ALA A 233 13.77 -29.94 2.12
C ALA A 233 12.62 -28.97 2.43
N HIS A 234 12.13 -28.94 3.67
CA HIS A 234 11.05 -28.07 4.13
C HIS A 234 11.57 -26.79 4.80
N GLY A 235 12.89 -26.64 4.93
CA GLY A 235 13.48 -25.48 5.61
C GLY A 235 13.55 -25.65 7.13
N THR A 236 13.33 -26.85 7.66
CA THR A 236 13.47 -27.13 9.09
C THR A 236 14.92 -27.42 9.42
N GLU A 237 15.50 -26.67 10.37
CA GLU A 237 16.85 -26.95 10.85
C GLU A 237 16.88 -28.32 11.54
N THR A 238 17.70 -29.21 11.01
CA THR A 238 17.83 -30.58 11.54
C THR A 238 18.98 -30.68 12.54
N LEU A 239 20.12 -30.06 12.22
CA LEU A 239 21.32 -30.09 13.08
C LEU A 239 22.26 -28.93 12.78
N THR A 240 22.83 -28.35 13.83
CA THR A 240 23.96 -27.43 13.73
C THR A 240 25.10 -27.87 14.66
N TRP A 241 26.31 -27.96 14.11
CA TRP A 241 27.53 -28.31 14.83
C TRP A 241 28.62 -27.25 14.64
N ARG A 242 29.18 -26.75 15.74
CA ARG A 242 30.28 -25.77 15.77
C ARG A 242 31.58 -26.47 16.18
N MET A 243 32.62 -26.38 15.36
CA MET A 243 33.96 -26.81 15.77
C MET A 243 34.49 -25.90 16.90
N PRO A 244 35.26 -26.41 17.88
CA PRO A 244 35.69 -25.65 19.06
C PRO A 244 36.28 -24.26 18.75
N ASP A 245 37.06 -24.14 17.67
CA ASP A 245 37.77 -22.92 17.27
C ASP A 245 37.04 -22.10 16.18
N ALA A 246 35.81 -22.49 15.81
CA ALA A 246 35.03 -21.73 14.84
C ALA A 246 34.45 -20.46 15.51
N LEU A 247 34.48 -19.35 14.77
CA LEU A 247 33.96 -18.05 15.22
C LEU A 247 32.51 -18.18 15.71
N LEU A 248 32.21 -17.60 16.88
CA LEU A 248 30.88 -17.66 17.50
C LEU A 248 29.78 -17.08 16.60
N VAL A 249 30.08 -16.02 15.86
CA VAL A 249 29.13 -15.40 14.90
C VAL A 249 28.70 -16.37 13.79
N SER A 250 29.55 -17.34 13.44
CA SER A 250 29.23 -18.34 12.42
C SER A 250 28.10 -19.27 12.84
N SER A 251 27.84 -19.41 14.14
CA SER A 251 26.71 -20.21 14.67
C SER A 251 25.36 -19.60 14.38
N GLU A 252 25.26 -18.28 14.27
CA GLU A 252 24.02 -17.60 13.86
C GLU A 252 23.86 -17.51 12.34
N LEU A 253 24.98 -17.51 11.60
CA LEU A 253 24.99 -17.32 10.15
C LEU A 253 24.82 -18.63 9.38
N ALA A 254 25.38 -19.75 9.86
CA ALA A 254 25.34 -21.02 9.15
C ALA A 254 23.90 -21.55 8.95
N PRO A 255 23.00 -21.53 9.95
CA PRO A 255 21.62 -21.97 9.75
C PRO A 255 20.87 -21.12 8.72
N LYS A 256 21.06 -19.79 8.78
CA LYS A 256 20.44 -18.84 7.83
C LYS A 256 20.91 -19.08 6.39
N LYS A 257 22.19 -19.37 6.20
CA LYS A 257 22.74 -19.71 4.88
C LYS A 257 22.22 -21.04 4.35
N ALA A 258 22.16 -22.06 5.21
CA ALA A 258 21.61 -23.36 4.84
C ALA A 258 20.12 -23.26 4.47
N TRP A 259 19.33 -22.52 5.25
CA TRP A 259 17.92 -22.25 4.95
C TRP A 259 17.75 -21.50 3.63
N THR A 260 18.57 -20.48 3.38
CA THR A 260 18.52 -19.71 2.14
C THR A 260 18.83 -20.59 0.92
N ALA A 261 19.77 -21.53 1.03
CA ALA A 261 20.08 -22.47 -0.05
C ALA A 261 18.89 -23.40 -0.35
N VAL A 262 18.19 -23.89 0.68
CA VAL A 262 16.96 -24.69 0.52
C VAL A 262 15.83 -23.85 -0.09
N ALA A 263 15.58 -22.66 0.46
CA ALA A 263 14.52 -21.76 0.00
C ALA A 263 14.69 -21.36 -1.48
N MET A 264 15.94 -21.21 -1.93
CA MET A 264 16.27 -20.83 -3.31
C MET A 264 16.53 -22.03 -4.22
N LYS A 265 16.48 -23.27 -3.70
CA LYS A 265 16.83 -24.52 -4.41
C LYS A 265 18.18 -24.45 -5.15
N THR A 266 19.11 -23.62 -4.67
CA THR A 266 20.33 -23.23 -5.37
C THR A 266 21.40 -22.93 -4.33
N ALA A 267 22.67 -23.23 -4.62
CA ALA A 267 23.75 -22.99 -3.68
C ALA A 267 23.96 -21.48 -3.43
N THR A 268 24.22 -21.09 -2.18
CA THR A 268 24.29 -19.66 -1.78
C THR A 268 25.34 -18.87 -2.57
N HIS A 269 26.38 -19.51 -3.08
CA HIS A 269 27.43 -18.86 -3.88
C HIS A 269 27.01 -18.55 -5.32
N GLU A 270 26.04 -19.29 -5.87
CA GLU A 270 25.47 -19.05 -7.20
C GLU A 270 24.44 -17.91 -7.18
N LEU A 271 23.91 -17.57 -6.00
CA LEU A 271 22.99 -16.45 -5.78
C LEU A 271 23.70 -15.08 -5.71
N ALA A 272 25.03 -15.05 -5.55
CA ALA A 272 25.76 -13.79 -5.40
C ALA A 272 25.69 -12.88 -6.64
N THR A 273 25.42 -13.45 -7.82
CA THR A 273 25.30 -12.72 -9.10
C THR A 273 23.86 -12.25 -9.37
N THR A 274 22.84 -12.92 -8.84
CA THR A 274 21.42 -12.61 -9.10
C THR A 274 20.83 -11.56 -8.15
N VAL A 275 21.56 -11.21 -7.10
CA VAL A 275 21.14 -10.25 -6.05
C VAL A 275 21.93 -8.92 -6.13
N GLN A 276 22.73 -8.70 -7.18
CA GLN A 276 23.48 -7.44 -7.39
C GLN A 276 22.56 -6.27 -7.81
N PRO A 277 22.96 -5.00 -7.60
CA PRO A 277 22.24 -3.83 -8.10
C PRO A 277 21.91 -3.94 -9.58
N GLY A 278 20.62 -3.94 -9.92
CA GLY A 278 20.11 -4.09 -11.30
C GLY A 278 19.79 -5.53 -11.74
N ALA A 279 20.02 -6.53 -10.89
CA ALA A 279 19.64 -7.92 -11.15
C ALA A 279 18.20 -8.23 -10.68
N ALA A 280 17.66 -9.36 -11.15
CA ALA A 280 16.25 -9.73 -10.97
C ALA A 280 15.79 -9.85 -9.51
N LEU A 281 16.71 -10.10 -8.57
CA LEU A 281 16.42 -10.31 -7.15
C LEU A 281 17.10 -9.26 -6.24
N TYR A 282 17.49 -8.12 -6.78
CA TYR A 282 18.09 -7.03 -6.01
C TYR A 282 17.17 -6.58 -4.86
N GLY A 283 17.69 -6.55 -3.63
CA GLY A 283 16.96 -6.07 -2.45
C GLY A 283 16.16 -7.13 -1.66
N LEU A 284 16.15 -8.39 -2.09
CA LEU A 284 15.50 -9.51 -1.37
C LEU A 284 16.08 -9.71 0.05
N GLU A 285 17.37 -9.44 0.20
CA GLU A 285 18.14 -9.48 1.45
C GLU A 285 17.77 -8.40 2.48
N SER A 286 17.20 -7.27 2.03
CA SER A 286 16.74 -6.18 2.90
C SER A 286 15.42 -6.51 3.59
N HIS A 287 14.57 -7.32 2.94
CA HIS A 287 13.25 -7.70 3.43
C HIS A 287 13.26 -8.95 4.33
N LEU A 288 14.35 -9.73 4.32
CA LEU A 288 14.54 -10.93 5.16
C LEU A 288 15.24 -10.67 6.51
N GLN A 289 15.10 -9.46 7.07
CA GLN A 289 15.86 -9.00 8.25
C GLN A 289 17.39 -9.13 8.06
N GLY A 290 17.90 -8.29 7.15
CA GLY A 290 19.30 -8.31 6.72
C GLY A 290 20.35 -8.22 7.83
N LYS A 291 21.44 -8.94 7.62
CA LYS A 291 22.81 -8.60 8.07
C LYS A 291 23.79 -9.53 7.36
N SER A 292 24.37 -9.08 6.24
CA SER A 292 25.69 -9.52 5.73
C SER A 292 26.11 -8.66 4.53
N ARG A 293 26.23 -7.34 4.73
CA ARG A 293 26.59 -6.40 3.65
C ARG A 293 28.09 -6.34 3.34
N HIS A 294 28.96 -7.03 4.07
CA HIS A 294 30.41 -7.00 3.81
C HIS A 294 31.08 -8.30 4.25
N LEU A 295 31.12 -9.35 3.42
CA LEU A 295 32.18 -10.38 3.49
C LEU A 295 32.24 -11.35 2.30
N TRP A 296 31.67 -11.00 1.13
CA TRP A 296 31.65 -11.90 -0.03
C TRP A 296 32.93 -11.89 -0.89
N ARG A 297 33.94 -11.09 -0.53
CA ARG A 297 35.19 -10.96 -1.31
C ARG A 297 36.37 -11.83 -0.84
N ARG A 298 36.21 -12.67 0.19
CA ARG A 298 37.36 -13.43 0.75
C ARG A 298 37.18 -14.94 0.90
N ILE A 299 36.06 -15.51 0.47
CA ILE A 299 35.82 -16.96 0.51
C ILE A 299 35.55 -17.45 -0.92
N SER A 300 36.52 -17.24 -1.80
CA SER A 300 36.53 -17.73 -3.18
C SER A 300 37.38 -19.00 -3.34
N ALA A 301 37.76 -19.65 -2.25
CA ALA A 301 38.47 -20.92 -2.27
C ALA A 301 37.57 -21.99 -1.63
N VAL A 302 37.57 -23.19 -2.20
CA VAL A 302 36.79 -24.37 -1.78
C VAL A 302 35.37 -24.44 -2.37
N ALA A 303 35.31 -24.56 -3.69
CA ALA A 303 34.33 -25.41 -4.36
C ALA A 303 34.84 -25.73 -5.77
N ARG A 304 35.84 -26.63 -5.86
CA ARG A 304 36.07 -27.40 -7.09
C ARG A 304 35.94 -28.86 -6.73
N TRP A 305 34.87 -29.50 -7.19
CA TRP A 305 35.02 -30.82 -7.78
C TRP A 305 33.93 -31.06 -8.84
N PRO A 306 34.29 -31.62 -10.02
CA PRO A 306 33.35 -31.96 -11.08
C PRO A 306 32.71 -33.33 -10.87
N ALA A 307 31.45 -33.45 -11.27
CA ALA A 307 30.75 -34.71 -11.41
C ALA A 307 31.38 -35.55 -12.55
N ASN A 308 32.08 -36.64 -12.22
CA ASN A 308 32.06 -37.93 -12.94
C ASN A 308 33.23 -38.82 -12.50
N SER A 309 32.93 -39.91 -11.80
CA SER A 309 33.66 -41.19 -11.94
C SER A 309 32.93 -42.27 -11.14
N ARG A 310 32.17 -43.12 -11.85
CA ARG A 310 31.72 -44.43 -11.35
C ARG A 310 32.94 -45.30 -11.07
N PRO A 311 32.96 -46.11 -9.99
CA PRO A 311 34.03 -47.07 -9.79
C PRO A 311 33.86 -48.25 -10.77
N ARG A 312 34.95 -48.62 -11.45
CA ARG A 312 35.13 -49.96 -12.00
C ARG A 312 35.89 -50.79 -10.97
N HIS A 313 35.32 -51.98 -10.74
CA HIS A 313 35.76 -53.10 -9.91
C HIS A 313 35.74 -52.89 -8.39
#